data_AF-A0A6I9NYZ9-F1
#
_entry.id   AF-A0A6I9NYZ9-F1
#
_cell.length_a   1.000
_cell.length_b   1.000
_cell.length_c   1.000
_cell.angle_alpha   90.00
_cell.angle_beta   90.00
_cell.angle_gamma   90.00
#
_symmetry.space_group_name_H-M   'P 1'
#
loop_
_entity.id
_entity.type
_entity.pdbx_description
1 polymer ?
#
loop_
_entity_poly.entity_id
_entity_poly.type
_entity_poly.pdbx_seq_one_letter_code
_entity_poly.pdbx_strand_id
1 'polypeptide(L)'
;MPESSLEVKDIRSSSVECRPSPLRQFSQSSLPLHRNYMLSDFCTEHNVQECLSHINQEVSSLGLPPLWTEASGSSEMKVVPVLNCMYDLIQLHHRGLRTLENMEVEQLKTSSNVDFLQLSSTHLKEQLELSKRENTGLLERERQLQLKVKTLQNSLKTEKEELEQLVCKQQQEAEGMNQLPGERGHVQLFGKVIHLSIDGGLKMFLTAGQVLHPQVDGTQLLLMLV
;
A
#
# COMPACT_ATOMS: atom_id res chain seq x y z
N MET A 1 7.45 -11.07 40.64
CA MET A 1 6.22 -11.20 39.81
C MET A 1 6.60 -12.02 38.60
N PRO A 2 5.82 -13.05 38.22
CA PRO A 2 6.24 -14.08 37.30
C PRO A 2 6.16 -13.61 35.84
N GLU A 3 7.00 -14.24 35.03
CA GLU A 3 7.13 -14.07 33.60
C GLU A 3 6.04 -14.82 32.81
N SER A 4 5.86 -14.36 31.56
CA SER A 4 5.55 -15.15 30.36
C SER A 4 4.16 -15.80 30.23
N SER A 5 3.36 -15.24 29.32
CA SER A 5 3.02 -15.87 28.03
C SER A 5 1.81 -15.17 27.41
N LEU A 6 2.05 -14.31 26.44
CA LEU A 6 1.05 -13.94 25.46
C LEU A 6 1.56 -14.42 24.11
N GLU A 7 1.06 -15.60 23.73
CA GLU A 7 1.10 -16.10 22.37
C GLU A 7 0.49 -15.04 21.45
N VAL A 8 1.33 -14.32 20.71
CA VAL A 8 0.89 -13.56 19.54
C VAL A 8 0.68 -14.59 18.44
N LYS A 9 -0.53 -15.15 18.41
CA LYS A 9 -1.00 -16.00 17.33
C LYS A 9 -0.96 -15.18 16.05
N ASP A 10 -0.05 -15.58 15.16
CA ASP A 10 0.15 -15.03 13.82
C ASP A 10 -1.18 -14.66 13.17
N ILE A 11 -1.40 -13.36 13.00
CA ILE A 11 -2.42 -12.86 12.10
C ILE A 11 -1.86 -13.11 10.70
N ARG A 12 -2.11 -14.34 10.27
CA ARG A 12 -2.12 -14.85 8.90
C ARG A 12 -2.11 -13.68 7.92
N SER A 13 -0.94 -13.43 7.34
CA SER A 13 -0.79 -12.59 6.17
C SER A 13 -1.79 -13.08 5.14
N SER A 14 -2.92 -12.38 4.98
CA SER A 14 -3.73 -12.54 3.79
C SER A 14 -2.91 -11.90 2.69
N SER A 15 -2.07 -12.72 2.06
CA SER A 15 -1.65 -12.49 0.70
C SER A 15 -2.94 -12.43 -0.10
N VAL A 16 -3.52 -11.22 -0.22
CA VAL A 16 -4.40 -10.90 -1.32
C VAL A 16 -3.47 -10.86 -2.51
N GLU A 17 -3.15 -12.07 -2.96
CA GLU A 17 -2.62 -12.32 -4.28
C GLU A 17 -3.74 -11.79 -5.18
N CYS A 18 -3.59 -10.53 -5.61
CA CYS A 18 -4.27 -10.00 -6.78
C CYS A 18 -3.73 -10.81 -7.95
N ARG A 19 -4.15 -12.07 -8.00
CA ARG A 19 -4.08 -12.89 -9.19
C ARG A 19 -4.78 -12.02 -10.22
N PRO A 20 -4.12 -11.60 -11.31
CA PRO A 20 -4.87 -11.07 -12.43
C PRO A 20 -5.89 -12.17 -12.71
N SER A 21 -7.17 -11.85 -12.53
CA SER A 21 -8.26 -12.70 -12.98
C SER A 21 -7.81 -13.19 -14.34
N PRO A 22 -7.79 -14.52 -14.62
CA PRO A 22 -7.50 -14.95 -15.96
C PRO A 22 -8.51 -14.18 -16.78
N LEU A 23 -8.02 -13.21 -17.58
CA LEU A 23 -8.79 -12.53 -18.59
C LEU A 23 -9.51 -13.69 -19.21
N ARG A 24 -10.82 -13.81 -18.92
CA ARG A 24 -11.61 -14.74 -19.68
C ARG A 24 -11.32 -14.23 -21.07
N GLN A 25 -10.60 -15.08 -21.81
CA GLN A 25 -10.64 -15.12 -23.23
C GLN A 25 -12.14 -15.13 -23.51
N PHE A 26 -12.76 -13.95 -23.52
CA PHE A 26 -13.81 -13.66 -24.46
C PHE A 26 -13.08 -13.97 -25.72
N SER A 27 -13.33 -15.21 -26.17
CA SER A 27 -12.91 -15.71 -27.44
C SER A 27 -12.99 -14.51 -28.35
N GLN A 28 -11.83 -14.06 -28.81
CA GLN A 28 -11.78 -13.30 -30.02
C GLN A 28 -12.33 -14.28 -31.05
N SER A 29 -13.65 -14.41 -31.12
CA SER A 29 -14.32 -14.58 -32.38
C SER A 29 -14.07 -13.26 -33.08
N SER A 30 -12.84 -13.12 -33.60
CA SER A 30 -12.63 -12.50 -34.89
C SER A 30 -13.59 -13.22 -35.81
N LEU A 31 -14.85 -12.78 -35.82
CA LEU A 31 -15.76 -13.11 -36.90
C LEU A 31 -15.01 -12.65 -38.14
N PRO A 32 -14.70 -13.56 -39.08
CA PRO A 32 -14.03 -13.17 -40.30
C PRO A 32 -14.97 -12.20 -41.02
N LEU A 33 -14.73 -10.90 -40.85
CA LEU A 33 -15.25 -9.89 -41.74
C LEU A 33 -14.59 -10.18 -43.08
N HIS A 34 -15.40 -10.74 -43.95
CA HIS A 34 -15.12 -11.03 -45.35
C HIS A 34 -14.36 -12.34 -45.63
N ARG A 35 -15.08 -13.28 -46.26
CA ARG A 35 -14.85 -13.69 -47.67
C ARG A 35 -14.98 -15.20 -47.85
N ASN A 36 -16.18 -15.61 -48.27
CA ASN A 36 -16.50 -16.62 -49.28
C ASN A 36 -17.90 -17.15 -48.97
N TYR A 37 -18.92 -16.37 -49.36
CA TYR A 37 -20.24 -16.94 -49.61
C TYR A 37 -20.04 -17.96 -50.72
N MET A 38 -19.94 -19.23 -50.33
CA MET A 38 -20.23 -20.34 -51.22
C MET A 38 -21.58 -20.01 -51.86
N LEU A 39 -21.58 -19.93 -53.19
CA LEU A 39 -22.70 -19.55 -54.06
C LEU A 39 -23.82 -20.60 -53.99
N SER A 40 -24.37 -20.79 -52.80
CA SER A 40 -25.57 -21.54 -52.53
C SER A 40 -26.59 -20.51 -52.10
N ASP A 41 -27.66 -20.40 -52.87
CA ASP A 41 -28.78 -19.54 -52.48
C ASP A 41 -29.34 -20.03 -51.14
N PHE A 42 -29.49 -19.11 -50.18
CA PHE A 42 -30.10 -19.41 -48.88
C PHE A 42 -31.54 -19.94 -49.06
N CYS A 43 -32.26 -19.37 -50.02
CA CYS A 43 -33.63 -19.70 -50.36
C CYS A 43 -33.72 -20.10 -51.84
N THR A 44 -34.38 -21.22 -52.08
CA THR A 44 -34.68 -21.83 -53.39
C THR A 44 -36.17 -22.18 -53.40
N GLU A 45 -36.74 -22.47 -54.57
CA GLU A 45 -38.17 -22.83 -54.69
C GLU A 45 -38.58 -24.04 -53.83
N HIS A 46 -37.61 -24.87 -53.43
CA HIS A 46 -37.83 -26.15 -52.76
C HIS A 46 -37.78 -26.04 -51.23
N ASN A 47 -37.21 -24.95 -50.70
CA ASN A 47 -37.01 -24.77 -49.26
C ASN A 47 -37.60 -23.45 -48.72
N VAL A 48 -38.49 -22.78 -49.48
CA VAL A 48 -39.06 -21.48 -49.12
C VAL A 48 -39.72 -21.51 -47.74
N GLN A 49 -40.45 -22.58 -47.42
CA GLN A 49 -41.18 -22.68 -46.15
C GLN A 49 -40.22 -22.84 -44.96
N GLU A 50 -39.17 -23.65 -45.12
CA GLU A 50 -38.11 -23.76 -44.11
C GLU A 50 -37.36 -22.44 -43.94
N CYS A 51 -37.03 -21.74 -45.02
CA CYS A 51 -36.35 -20.44 -44.98
C CYS A 51 -37.20 -19.36 -44.29
N LEU A 52 -38.51 -19.32 -44.55
CA LEU A 52 -39.43 -18.42 -43.87
C LEU A 52 -39.48 -18.74 -42.38
N SER A 53 -39.62 -20.01 -41.99
CA SER A 53 -39.60 -20.40 -40.58
C SER A 53 -38.30 -19.98 -39.88
N HIS A 54 -37.17 -20.24 -40.53
CA HIS A 54 -35.84 -19.89 -40.03
C HIS A 54 -35.66 -18.38 -39.83
N ILE A 55 -36.01 -17.55 -40.82
CA ILE A 55 -35.95 -16.10 -40.68
C ILE A 55 -36.85 -15.63 -39.53
N ASN A 56 -38.05 -16.19 -39.38
CA ASN A 56 -38.97 -15.81 -38.30
C ASN A 56 -38.36 -16.10 -36.92
N GLN A 57 -37.71 -17.25 -36.78
CA GLN A 57 -37.02 -17.64 -35.55
C GLN A 57 -35.84 -16.71 -35.25
N GLU A 58 -35.00 -16.41 -36.25
CA GLU A 58 -33.86 -15.51 -36.10
C GLU A 58 -34.29 -14.10 -35.71
N VAL A 59 -35.27 -13.53 -36.42
CA VAL A 59 -35.87 -12.22 -36.11
C VAL A 59 -36.44 -12.21 -34.68
N SER A 60 -37.12 -13.28 -34.26
CA SER A 60 -37.64 -13.43 -32.90
C SER A 60 -36.51 -13.50 -31.86
N SER A 61 -35.40 -14.18 -32.18
CA SER A 61 -34.22 -14.28 -31.30
C SER A 61 -33.53 -12.92 -31.08
N LEU A 62 -33.61 -12.05 -32.08
CA LEU A 62 -33.15 -10.66 -32.01
C LEU A 62 -34.15 -9.74 -31.27
N GLY A 63 -35.27 -10.30 -30.78
CA GLY A 63 -36.32 -9.57 -30.06
C GLY A 63 -37.26 -8.77 -30.96
N LEU A 64 -37.27 -9.04 -32.27
CA LEU A 64 -38.14 -8.40 -33.25
C LEU A 64 -39.41 -9.26 -33.47
N PRO A 65 -40.55 -8.63 -33.85
CA PRO A 65 -41.78 -9.36 -34.09
C PRO A 65 -41.68 -10.27 -35.33
N PRO A 66 -42.33 -11.45 -35.31
CA PRO A 66 -42.35 -12.35 -36.46
C PRO A 66 -43.03 -11.70 -37.67
N LEU A 67 -42.46 -11.93 -38.85
CA LEU A 67 -42.85 -11.34 -40.13
C LEU A 67 -44.13 -11.94 -40.72
N TRP A 68 -44.37 -13.22 -40.44
CA TRP A 68 -45.52 -13.99 -40.92
C TRP A 68 -46.13 -14.79 -39.77
N THR A 69 -47.45 -14.90 -39.81
CA THR A 69 -48.25 -15.72 -38.91
C THR A 69 -49.12 -16.62 -39.77
N GLU A 70 -49.04 -17.94 -39.55
CA GLU A 70 -49.77 -19.02 -40.26
C GLU A 70 -51.32 -18.89 -40.22
N ALA A 71 -51.85 -17.84 -39.60
CA ALA A 71 -53.25 -17.73 -39.22
C ALA A 71 -54.22 -17.31 -40.35
N SER A 72 -53.74 -16.93 -41.53
CA SER A 72 -54.61 -16.57 -42.66
C SER A 72 -54.19 -17.33 -43.90
N GLY A 73 -55.07 -18.20 -44.42
CA GLY A 73 -54.87 -19.04 -45.61
C GLY A 73 -54.69 -18.28 -46.94
N SER A 74 -54.18 -17.05 -46.92
CA SER A 74 -53.71 -16.29 -48.06
C SER A 74 -52.17 -16.28 -48.06
N SER A 75 -51.57 -16.90 -49.07
CA SER A 75 -50.13 -16.98 -49.32
C SER A 75 -49.49 -15.63 -49.76
N GLU A 76 -50.08 -14.50 -49.41
CA GLU A 76 -49.61 -13.18 -49.86
C GLU A 76 -48.72 -12.55 -48.78
N MET A 77 -47.42 -12.45 -49.10
CA MET A 77 -46.42 -11.81 -48.24
C MET A 77 -46.77 -10.33 -48.07
N LYS A 78 -47.00 -9.90 -46.83
CA LYS A 78 -47.23 -8.48 -46.54
C LYS A 78 -45.91 -7.72 -46.64
N VAL A 79 -45.75 -6.95 -47.71
CA VAL A 79 -44.53 -6.18 -48.01
C VAL A 79 -44.18 -5.19 -46.89
N VAL A 80 -45.17 -4.53 -46.28
CA VAL A 80 -44.94 -3.50 -45.26
C VAL A 80 -44.27 -4.05 -43.98
N PRO A 81 -44.78 -5.11 -43.32
CA PRO A 81 -44.07 -5.76 -42.21
C PRO A 81 -42.64 -6.18 -42.54
N VAL A 82 -42.41 -6.71 -43.75
CA VAL A 82 -41.08 -7.12 -44.20
C VAL A 82 -40.12 -5.92 -44.29
N LEU A 83 -40.54 -4.83 -44.94
CA LEU A 83 -39.72 -3.62 -45.04
C LEU A 83 -39.41 -3.00 -43.67
N ASN A 84 -40.39 -2.96 -42.77
CA ASN A 84 -40.17 -2.44 -41.42
C ASN A 84 -39.19 -3.31 -40.63
N CYS A 85 -39.32 -4.63 -40.69
CA CYS A 85 -38.36 -5.52 -40.05
C CYS A 85 -36.95 -5.39 -40.62
N MET A 86 -36.81 -5.26 -41.95
CA MET A 86 -35.52 -5.00 -42.58
C MET A 86 -34.90 -3.69 -42.06
N TYR A 87 -35.71 -2.64 -41.93
CA TYR A 87 -35.26 -1.38 -41.34
C TYR A 87 -34.83 -1.55 -39.88
N ASP A 88 -35.60 -2.26 -39.07
CA ASP A 88 -35.28 -2.55 -37.68
C ASP A 88 -33.97 -3.36 -37.54
N LEU A 89 -33.75 -4.34 -38.42
CA LEU A 89 -32.50 -5.10 -38.50
C LEU A 89 -31.30 -4.21 -38.83
N ILE A 90 -31.45 -3.27 -39.77
CA ILE A 90 -30.40 -2.29 -40.11
C ILE A 90 -30.11 -1.39 -38.91
N GLN A 91 -31.14 -0.90 -38.22
CA GLN A 91 -30.97 -0.06 -37.03
C GLN A 91 -30.31 -0.82 -35.89
N LEU A 92 -30.70 -2.08 -35.67
CA LEU A 92 -30.09 -2.97 -34.69
C LEU A 92 -28.61 -3.19 -35.00
N HIS A 93 -28.27 -3.44 -36.27
CA HIS A 93 -26.89 -3.58 -36.71
C HIS A 93 -26.06 -2.32 -36.44
N HIS A 94 -26.55 -1.14 -36.84
CA HIS A 94 -25.87 0.13 -36.57
C HIS A 94 -25.70 0.42 -35.07
N ARG A 95 -26.71 0.09 -34.26
CA ARG A 95 -26.62 0.21 -32.80
C ARG A 95 -25.59 -0.76 -32.22
N GLY A 96 -25.54 -1.98 -32.75
CA GLY A 96 -24.55 -3.00 -32.37
C GLY A 96 -23.13 -2.52 -32.65
N LEU A 97 -22.87 -2.00 -33.85
CA LEU A 97 -21.56 -1.44 -34.22
C LEU A 97 -21.14 -0.30 -33.28
N ARG A 98 -22.01 0.68 -33.04
CA ARG A 98 -21.71 1.78 -32.09
C ARG A 98 -21.43 1.26 -30.67
N THR A 99 -22.17 0.25 -30.22
CA THR A 99 -21.97 -0.34 -28.89
C THR A 99 -20.61 -1.04 -28.82
N LEU A 100 -20.24 -1.77 -29.88
CA LEU A 100 -18.94 -2.43 -29.98
C LEU A 100 -17.79 -1.43 -29.95
N GLU A 101 -17.85 -0.37 -30.77
CA GLU A 101 -16.85 0.70 -30.80
C GLU A 101 -16.69 1.36 -29.41
N ASN A 102 -17.80 1.66 -28.73
CA ASN A 102 -17.77 2.22 -27.38
C ASN A 102 -17.12 1.26 -26.38
N MET A 103 -17.42 -0.05 -26.46
CA MET A 103 -16.80 -1.06 -25.60
C MET A 103 -15.31 -1.18 -25.84
N GLU A 104 -14.85 -1.11 -27.09
CA GLU A 104 -13.42 -1.12 -27.43
C GLU A 104 -12.69 0.09 -26.84
N VAL A 105 -13.29 1.28 -26.91
CA VAL A 105 -12.75 2.50 -26.30
C VAL A 105 -12.67 2.38 -24.78
N GLU A 106 -13.74 1.92 -24.13
CA GLU A 106 -13.75 1.75 -22.68
C GLU A 106 -12.79 0.64 -22.22
N GLN A 107 -12.62 -0.41 -23.02
CA GLN A 107 -11.63 -1.46 -22.78
C GLN A 107 -10.21 -0.89 -22.82
N LEU A 108 -9.87 -0.09 -23.83
CA LEU A 108 -8.55 0.54 -23.93
C LEU A 108 -8.28 1.49 -22.75
N LYS A 109 -9.26 2.32 -22.37
CA LYS A 109 -9.15 3.19 -21.18
C LYS A 109 -8.93 2.39 -19.91
N THR A 110 -9.73 1.34 -19.71
CA THR A 110 -9.62 0.48 -18.52
C THR A 110 -8.28 -0.24 -18.47
N SER A 111 -7.80 -0.75 -19.60
CA SER A 111 -6.47 -1.37 -19.70
C SER A 111 -5.37 -0.40 -19.29
N SER A 112 -5.36 0.80 -19.86
CA SER A 112 -4.34 1.81 -19.52
C SER A 112 -4.39 2.22 -18.04
N ASN A 113 -5.59 2.28 -17.44
CA ASN A 113 -5.73 2.58 -16.02
C ASN A 113 -5.18 1.45 -15.14
N VAL A 114 -5.42 0.20 -15.52
CA VAL A 114 -4.84 -0.97 -14.82
C VAL A 114 -3.32 -0.93 -14.88
N ASP A 115 -2.74 -0.66 -16.05
CA ASP A 115 -1.29 -0.58 -16.22
C ASP A 115 -0.68 0.54 -15.37
N PHE A 116 -1.30 1.72 -15.36
CA PHE A 116 -0.88 2.84 -14.51
C PHE A 116 -0.94 2.50 -13.01
N LEU A 117 -2.04 1.88 -12.55
CA LEU A 117 -2.20 1.49 -11.16
C LEU A 117 -1.19 0.42 -10.75
N GLN A 118 -0.88 -0.54 -11.63
CA GLN A 118 0.15 -1.54 -11.39
C GLN A 118 1.51 -0.90 -11.21
N LEU A 119 1.91 -0.01 -12.12
CA LEU A 119 3.19 0.71 -12.04
C LEU A 119 3.29 1.58 -10.77
N SER A 120 2.23 2.29 -10.44
CA SER A 120 2.18 3.12 -9.22
C SER A 120 2.28 2.23 -7.97
N SER A 121 1.58 1.10 -7.95
CA SER A 121 1.64 0.14 -6.85
C SER A 121 3.05 -0.45 -6.67
N THR A 122 3.73 -0.82 -7.77
CA THR A 122 5.11 -1.33 -7.68
C THR A 122 6.06 -0.27 -7.15
N HIS A 123 5.97 0.97 -7.66
CA HIS A 123 6.81 2.07 -7.18
C HIS A 123 6.58 2.37 -5.69
N LEU A 124 5.32 2.44 -5.24
CA LEU A 124 5.00 2.67 -3.83
C LEU A 124 5.52 1.55 -2.92
N LYS A 125 5.43 0.29 -3.37
CA LYS A 125 6.02 -0.86 -2.63
C LYS A 125 7.53 -0.73 -2.51
N GLU A 126 8.22 -0.34 -3.58
CA GLU A 126 9.67 -0.12 -3.56
C GLU A 126 10.07 1.00 -2.59
N GLN A 127 9.34 2.12 -2.60
CA GLN A 127 9.56 3.24 -1.68
C GLN A 127 9.33 2.84 -0.23
N LEU A 128 8.28 2.07 0.05
CA LEU A 128 8.01 1.55 1.38
C LEU A 128 9.14 0.65 1.88
N GLU A 129 9.61 -0.28 1.04
CA GLU A 129 10.72 -1.17 1.40
C GLU A 129 12.04 -0.42 1.58
N LEU A 130 12.28 0.63 0.79
CA LEU A 130 13.42 1.53 0.98
C LEU A 130 13.33 2.24 2.33
N SER A 131 12.20 2.87 2.63
CA SER A 131 11.97 3.58 3.89
C SER A 131 12.11 2.66 5.12
N LYS A 132 11.60 1.41 5.03
CA LYS A 132 11.79 0.41 6.09
C LYS A 132 13.26 0.10 6.37
N ARG A 133 14.08 -0.05 5.32
CA ARG A 133 15.52 -0.30 5.45
C ARG A 133 16.23 0.88 6.09
N GLU A 134 15.91 2.10 5.66
CA GLU A 134 16.46 3.33 6.22
C GLU A 134 16.11 3.49 7.70
N ASN A 135 14.84 3.26 8.05
CA ASN A 135 14.36 3.31 9.44
C ASN A 135 15.08 2.28 10.32
N THR A 136 15.24 1.05 9.84
CA THR A 136 16.04 0.02 10.53
C THR A 136 17.47 0.49 10.77
N GLY A 137 18.09 1.13 9.77
CA GLY A 137 19.43 1.70 9.91
C GLY A 137 19.49 2.87 10.91
N LEU A 138 18.44 3.68 11.01
CA LEU A 138 18.33 4.75 12.01
C LEU A 138 18.19 4.20 13.43
N LEU A 139 17.32 3.21 13.62
CA LEU A 139 17.13 2.55 14.92
C LEU A 139 18.43 1.91 15.45
N GLU A 140 19.22 1.27 14.59
CA GLU A 140 20.51 0.70 15.01
C GLU A 140 21.52 1.80 15.38
N ARG A 141 21.57 2.92 14.63
CA ARG A 141 22.41 4.06 15.02
C ARG A 141 21.98 4.66 16.35
N GLU A 142 20.68 4.80 16.57
CA GLU A 142 20.13 5.27 17.84
C GLU A 142 20.56 4.35 19.00
N ARG A 143 20.40 3.03 18.84
CA ARG A 143 20.86 2.04 19.81
C ARG A 143 22.35 2.18 20.13
N GLN A 144 23.20 2.38 19.11
CA GLN A 144 24.63 2.58 19.30
C GLN A 144 24.95 3.87 20.06
N LEU A 145 24.24 4.96 19.77
CA LEU A 145 24.39 6.22 20.50
C LEU A 145 23.96 6.09 21.96
N GLN A 146 22.85 5.40 22.24
CA GLN A 146 22.40 5.12 23.60
C GLN A 146 23.46 4.32 24.40
N LEU A 147 24.08 3.32 23.77
CA LEU A 147 25.18 2.59 24.39
C LEU A 147 26.37 3.50 24.69
N LYS A 148 26.77 4.37 23.75
CA LYS A 148 27.86 5.33 23.97
C LYS A 148 27.55 6.29 25.13
N VAL A 149 26.33 6.81 25.20
CA VAL A 149 25.88 7.67 26.30
C VAL A 149 26.00 6.92 27.63
N LYS A 150 25.54 5.67 27.70
CA LYS A 150 25.63 4.84 28.90
C LYS A 150 27.08 4.57 29.32
N THR A 151 27.97 4.30 28.36
CA THR A 151 29.40 4.12 28.64
C THR A 151 30.01 5.40 29.19
N LEU A 152 29.76 6.56 28.56
CA LEU A 152 30.27 7.84 29.02
C LEU A 152 29.73 8.22 30.42
N GLN A 153 28.46 7.94 30.69
CA GLN A 153 27.87 8.12 32.02
C GLN A 153 28.57 7.27 33.08
N ASN A 154 28.88 6.01 32.77
CA ASN A 154 29.62 5.14 33.68
C ASN A 154 31.05 5.66 33.92
N SER A 155 31.77 6.05 32.87
CA SER A 155 33.12 6.63 33.00
C SER A 155 33.09 7.90 33.85
N LEU A 156 32.16 8.81 33.61
CA LEU A 156 32.00 10.03 34.41
C LEU A 156 31.73 9.72 35.90
N LYS A 157 30.93 8.68 36.18
CA LYS A 157 30.68 8.23 37.55
C LYS A 157 31.96 7.72 38.21
N THR A 158 32.76 6.91 37.51
CA THR A 158 34.04 6.41 38.02
C THR A 158 35.01 7.55 38.30
N GLU A 159 35.17 8.50 37.38
CA GLU A 159 36.02 9.69 37.59
C GLU A 159 35.57 10.53 38.80
N LYS A 160 34.26 10.64 39.03
CA LYS A 160 33.72 11.32 40.22
C LYS A 160 34.11 10.58 41.51
N GLU A 161 33.95 9.26 41.55
CA GLU A 161 34.31 8.44 42.71
C GLU A 161 35.82 8.53 43.01
N GLU A 162 36.67 8.58 41.98
CA GLU A 162 38.12 8.76 42.14
C GLU A 162 38.48 10.16 42.67
N LEU A 163 37.86 11.22 42.15
CA LEU A 163 38.04 12.58 42.66
C LEU A 163 37.62 12.70 44.12
N GLU A 164 36.46 12.13 44.50
CA GLU A 164 35.99 12.12 45.88
C GLU A 164 36.97 11.39 46.81
N GLN A 165 37.52 10.26 46.37
CA GLN A 165 38.55 9.53 47.13
C GLN A 165 39.84 10.34 47.29
N LEU A 166 40.30 11.02 46.24
CA LEU A 166 41.51 11.85 46.29
C LEU A 166 41.31 13.06 47.21
N VAL A 167 40.16 13.73 47.16
CA VAL A 167 39.81 14.83 48.07
C VAL A 167 39.79 14.34 49.53
N CYS A 168 39.19 13.17 49.80
CA CYS A 168 39.20 12.57 51.13
C CYS A 168 40.63 12.27 51.62
N LYS A 169 41.49 11.70 50.76
CA LYS A 169 42.89 11.41 51.11
C LYS A 169 43.69 12.68 51.40
N GLN A 170 43.56 13.72 50.58
CA GLN A 170 44.23 15.01 50.83
C GLN A 170 43.78 15.66 52.15
N GLN A 171 42.50 15.57 52.48
CA GLN A 171 41.99 16.09 53.75
C GLN A 171 42.58 15.33 54.95
N GLN A 172 42.71 14.00 54.87
CA GLN A 172 43.35 13.19 55.91
C GLN A 172 44.85 13.49 56.05
N GLU A 173 45.57 13.70 54.95
CA GLU A 173 46.98 14.10 54.97
C GLU A 173 47.19 15.50 55.59
N ALA A 174 46.28 16.44 55.30
CA ALA A 174 46.28 17.77 55.91
C ALA A 174 45.96 17.73 57.42
N GLU A 175 45.22 16.73 57.89
CA GLU A 175 44.92 16.51 59.31
C GLU A 175 46.03 15.75 60.04
N GLY A 176 46.80 14.90 59.34
CA GLY A 176 47.94 14.16 59.87
C GLY A 176 49.24 14.99 60.00
N MET A 177 49.37 16.08 59.23
CA MET A 177 50.45 17.05 59.38
C MET A 177 50.01 18.18 60.33
N ASN A 178 50.79 18.46 61.37
CA ASN A 178 50.56 19.55 62.33
C ASN A 178 50.54 20.95 61.64
N GLN A 179 49.42 21.33 61.04
CA GLN A 179 49.23 22.64 60.40
C GLN A 179 48.50 23.63 61.33
N LEU A 180 49.00 24.87 61.31
CA LEU A 180 48.48 26.02 62.06
C LEU A 180 46.98 26.22 61.75
N PRO A 181 46.17 26.63 62.74
CA PRO A 181 44.70 26.66 62.65
C PRO A 181 44.12 27.53 61.52
N GLY A 182 44.91 28.44 60.93
CA GLY A 182 44.49 29.28 59.80
C GLY A 182 44.46 28.56 58.44
N GLU A 183 45.36 27.59 58.21
CA GLU A 183 45.47 26.91 56.90
C GLU A 183 44.42 25.79 56.73
N ARG A 184 43.97 25.18 57.83
CA ARG A 184 42.88 24.19 57.84
C ARG A 184 41.55 24.74 57.30
N GLY A 185 41.25 26.01 57.60
CA GLY A 185 40.03 26.66 57.12
C GLY A 185 40.01 26.80 55.59
N HIS A 186 41.16 27.12 54.99
CA HIS A 186 41.28 27.27 53.53
C HIS A 186 41.14 25.94 52.79
N VAL A 187 41.79 24.87 53.28
CA VAL A 187 41.69 23.53 52.69
C VAL A 187 40.25 23.00 52.72
N GLN A 188 39.55 23.19 53.85
CA GLN A 188 38.17 22.73 54.02
C GLN A 188 37.17 23.56 53.20
N LEU A 189 37.41 24.86 53.02
CA LEU A 189 36.60 25.72 52.12
C LEU A 189 36.82 25.33 50.66
N PHE A 190 38.07 25.06 50.27
CA PHE A 190 38.43 24.66 48.91
C PHE A 190 37.78 23.33 48.52
N GLY A 191 37.81 22.33 49.42
CA GLY A 191 37.10 21.06 49.22
C GLY A 191 35.59 21.24 49.03
N LYS A 192 34.95 22.12 49.82
CA LYS A 192 33.52 22.44 49.66
C LYS A 192 33.19 23.14 48.35
N VAL A 193 34.04 24.07 47.89
CA VAL A 193 33.86 24.79 46.62
C VAL A 193 33.99 23.85 45.42
N ILE A 194 34.95 22.91 45.46
CA ILE A 194 35.10 21.89 44.43
C ILE A 194 33.86 20.98 44.38
N HIS A 195 33.40 20.48 45.52
CA HIS A 195 32.22 19.61 45.59
C HIS A 195 30.95 20.29 45.04
N LEU A 196 30.72 21.56 45.39
CA LEU A 196 29.57 22.34 44.89
C LEU A 196 29.66 22.62 43.38
N SER A 197 30.87 22.86 42.85
CA SER A 197 31.06 23.07 41.40
C SER A 197 30.82 21.80 40.59
N ILE A 198 31.28 20.65 41.09
CA ILE A 198 31.08 19.35 40.43
C ILE A 198 29.59 18.99 40.38
N ASP A 199 28.88 19.11 41.51
CA ASP A 199 27.44 18.81 41.56
C ASP A 199 26.59 19.79 40.73
N GLY A 200 26.94 21.08 40.72
CA GLY A 200 26.27 22.10 39.92
C GLY A 200 26.44 21.87 38.40
N GLY A 201 27.66 21.55 37.97
CA GLY A 201 27.96 21.25 36.56
C GLY A 201 27.26 19.99 36.05
N LEU A 202 27.21 18.92 36.85
CA LEU A 202 26.54 17.67 36.47
C LEU A 202 25.02 17.82 36.35
N LYS A 203 24.40 18.59 37.24
CA LYS A 203 22.96 18.83 37.21
C LYS A 203 22.54 19.49 35.89
N MET A 204 23.31 20.47 35.42
CA MET A 204 23.11 21.11 34.12
C MET A 204 23.26 20.12 32.95
N PHE A 205 24.26 19.23 32.99
CA PHE A 205 24.51 18.27 31.92
C PHE A 205 23.44 17.16 31.84
N LEU A 206 22.99 16.66 32.99
CA LEU A 206 21.91 15.66 33.08
C LEU A 206 20.55 16.25 32.67
N THR A 207 20.25 17.50 33.06
CA THR A 207 19.02 18.18 32.63
C THR A 207 19.02 18.44 31.12
N ALA A 208 20.16 18.81 30.52
CA ALA A 208 20.27 18.97 29.06
C ALA A 208 20.12 17.62 28.31
N GLY A 209 20.61 16.52 28.88
CA GLY A 209 20.46 15.17 28.30
C GLY A 209 19.02 14.64 28.33
N GLN A 210 18.22 15.01 29.34
CA GLN A 210 16.81 14.60 29.44
C GLN A 210 15.88 15.37 28.49
N VAL A 211 16.22 16.62 28.12
CA VAL A 211 15.43 17.43 27.17
C VAL A 211 15.51 16.90 25.73
N LEU A 212 16.52 16.08 25.40
CA LEU A 212 16.65 15.41 24.10
C LEU A 212 15.81 14.13 23.98
N HIS A 213 15.02 13.78 24.99
CA HIS A 213 14.12 12.63 24.96
C HIS A 213 12.65 13.11 24.95
N PRO A 214 12.08 13.54 23.82
CA PRO A 214 10.65 13.42 23.68
C PRO A 214 10.37 11.92 23.61
N GLN A 215 9.64 11.41 24.60
CA GLN A 215 9.02 10.10 24.55
C GLN A 215 8.01 10.11 23.39
N VAL A 216 8.51 9.90 22.18
CA VAL A 216 7.66 9.65 21.02
C VAL A 216 7.27 8.18 21.15
N ASP A 217 6.14 7.98 21.80
CA ASP A 217 5.43 6.70 21.79
C ASP A 217 5.38 6.20 20.33
N GLY A 218 5.90 4.99 20.09
CA GLY A 218 5.96 4.37 18.76
C GLY A 218 4.60 4.20 18.07
N THR A 219 3.50 4.48 18.77
CA THR A 219 2.13 4.52 18.25
C THR A 219 1.78 5.84 17.53
N GLN A 220 2.46 6.97 17.79
CA GLN A 220 2.16 8.23 17.07
C GLN A 220 2.77 8.28 15.66
N LEU A 221 3.87 7.58 15.41
CA LEU A 221 4.49 7.52 14.08
C LEU A 221 3.64 6.75 13.06
N LEU A 222 2.76 5.86 13.52
CA LEU A 222 1.84 5.12 12.64
C LEU A 222 0.63 5.97 12.20
N LEU A 223 0.32 7.07 12.91
CA LEU A 223 -0.81 7.96 12.62
C LEU A 223 -0.46 9.13 11.70
N MET A 224 0.83 9.37 11.42
CA MET A 224 1.26 10.37 10.41
C MET A 224 1.43 9.79 9.01
N LEU A 225 1.18 8.50 8.79
CA LEU A 225 1.38 7.80 7.52
C LEU A 225 0.10 7.15 6.94
N VAL A 226 -1.08 7.46 7.49
CA VAL A 226 -2.41 7.11 6.94
C VAL A 226 -3.20 8.39 6.71
#